data_AF-J7IYZ7-F1
#
_entry.id   AF-J7IYZ7-F1
#
_cell.length_a   1.000
_cell.length_b   1.000
_cell.length_c   1.000
_cell.angle_alpha   90.00
_cell.angle_beta   90.00
_cell.angle_gamma   90.00
#
_symmetry.space_group_name_H-M   'P 1'
#
loop_
_entity.id
_entity.type
_entity.pdbx_description
1 polymer ?
#
loop_
_entity_poly.entity_id
_entity_poly.type
_entity_poly.pdbx_seq_one_letter_code
_entity_poly.pdbx_strand_id
1 'polypeptide(L)'
;MILPLELQAARIRLAIERPYLASAAWALQPVPKPGLTSLAVDMYWRLYYDPAVLSMWPVEVLEGALYHEICHLLRNHSERMRNYNPQLSNIAADAEINDDLICEGVKLPAQAVTPESIGQQDNLLAEEYYAALEKKEWPSSAKQAKNNPLSNSTVEKETEDAADACDRNSSKAEEGECSGSNSPEEKSELPSPGSGRCGSCATGQMASWEDKPPSKESSSGLSVTEGELIRRNVAKQIKEHTRGQGGVPGHWVRWAEDKLYPRVDWRKQLAAAVRFAAADISGKVDYTYRRPSRRQGQVGNGDVIFPSMHCPVPSVAVLADTSGSISEKMLAQTLAEISGILKSLGQKERIHVLAVDQTVEFCHRVFRPEQIKLAGGGGTDMGVGLEAASRLKPRPQLGIVITDGVTPWPDRPPRGMKVIVALYGDRSAPAWANVIHICS
;
A
#
# COMPACT_ATOMS: atom_id res chain seq x y z
N MET A 1 14.80 -33.17 15.36
CA MET A 1 14.17 -32.88 16.66
C MET A 1 12.68 -33.18 16.51
N ILE A 2 12.07 -33.92 17.43
CA ILE A 2 10.62 -34.19 17.40
C ILE A 2 9.93 -32.91 17.92
N LEU A 3 8.88 -32.46 17.23
CA LEU A 3 8.09 -31.29 17.65
C LEU A 3 7.48 -31.54 19.04
N PRO A 4 7.43 -30.57 19.96
CA PRO A 4 6.78 -30.75 21.26
C PRO A 4 5.30 -31.16 21.12
N LEU A 5 4.82 -32.00 22.04
CA LEU A 5 3.49 -32.61 21.97
C LEU A 5 2.36 -31.56 22.04
N GLU A 6 2.56 -30.53 22.85
CA GLU A 6 1.64 -29.43 23.08
C GLU A 6 1.46 -28.61 21.80
N LEU A 7 2.56 -28.35 21.08
CA LEU A 7 2.53 -27.65 19.81
C LEU A 7 1.93 -28.51 18.68
N GLN A 8 2.17 -29.83 18.71
CA GLN A 8 1.47 -30.77 17.81
C GLN A 8 -0.04 -30.76 18.06
N ALA A 9 -0.46 -30.82 19.33
CA ALA A 9 -1.87 -30.82 19.73
C ALA A 9 -2.56 -29.51 19.30
N ALA A 10 -1.92 -28.35 19.53
CA ALA A 10 -2.44 -27.05 19.10
C ALA A 10 -2.62 -26.97 17.57
N ARG A 11 -1.65 -27.45 16.79
CA ARG A 11 -1.75 -27.50 15.31
C ARG A 11 -2.89 -28.39 14.83
N ILE A 12 -3.02 -29.58 15.40
CA ILE A 12 -4.08 -30.53 15.04
C ILE A 12 -5.45 -29.95 15.40
N ARG A 13 -5.58 -29.39 16.60
CA ARG A 13 -6.82 -28.74 17.06
C ARG A 13 -7.23 -27.61 16.11
N LEU A 14 -6.31 -26.71 15.78
CA LEU A 14 -6.55 -25.63 14.82
C LEU A 14 -6.99 -26.16 13.46
N ALA A 15 -6.33 -27.21 12.95
CA ALA A 15 -6.67 -27.80 11.66
C ALA A 15 -8.00 -28.57 11.65
N ILE A 16 -8.46 -29.08 12.79
CA ILE A 16 -9.77 -29.73 12.92
C ILE A 16 -10.88 -28.67 13.02
N GLU A 17 -10.70 -27.66 13.87
CA GLU A 17 -11.70 -26.61 14.07
C GLU A 17 -11.80 -25.67 12.85
N ARG A 18 -10.67 -25.38 12.21
CA ARG A 18 -10.56 -24.44 11.08
C ARG A 18 -9.78 -25.11 9.94
N PRO A 19 -10.36 -26.10 9.23
CA PRO A 19 -9.63 -26.87 8.22
C PRO A 19 -9.06 -26.04 7.07
N TYR A 20 -9.70 -24.91 6.76
CA TYR A 20 -9.22 -23.95 5.77
C TYR A 20 -7.89 -23.26 6.13
N LEU A 21 -7.46 -23.32 7.40
CA LEU A 21 -6.17 -22.80 7.87
C LEU A 21 -5.08 -23.89 7.94
N ALA A 22 -5.42 -25.16 7.72
CA ALA A 22 -4.50 -26.28 7.89
C ALA A 22 -3.21 -26.10 7.05
N SER A 23 -3.36 -25.63 5.81
CA SER A 23 -2.21 -25.37 4.94
C SER A 23 -1.24 -24.33 5.52
N ALA A 24 -1.75 -23.31 6.21
CA ALA A 24 -0.90 -22.33 6.89
C ALA A 24 -0.26 -22.91 8.15
N ALA A 25 -1.04 -23.62 8.97
CA ALA A 25 -0.55 -24.23 10.21
C ALA A 25 0.59 -25.24 9.97
N TRP A 26 0.51 -26.02 8.89
CA TRP A 26 1.55 -26.99 8.53
C TRP A 26 2.73 -26.38 7.78
N ALA A 27 2.54 -25.22 7.14
CA ALA A 27 3.64 -24.50 6.48
C ALA A 27 4.60 -23.82 7.47
N LEU A 28 4.13 -23.49 8.68
CA LEU A 28 4.97 -22.93 9.73
C LEU A 28 6.10 -23.89 10.11
N GLN A 29 7.33 -23.41 10.09
CA GLN A 29 8.53 -24.16 10.44
C GLN A 29 8.93 -23.91 11.90
N PRO A 30 8.76 -24.89 12.82
CA PRO A 30 9.09 -24.71 14.23
C PRO A 30 10.60 -24.58 14.45
N VAL A 31 11.02 -23.54 15.17
CA VAL A 31 12.41 -23.31 15.56
C VAL A 31 12.46 -23.09 17.08
N PRO A 32 13.07 -24.01 17.85
CA PRO A 32 13.21 -23.81 19.29
C PRO A 32 14.15 -22.64 19.58
N LYS A 33 13.68 -21.69 20.39
CA LYS A 33 14.44 -20.53 20.86
C LYS A 33 14.28 -20.38 22.38
N PRO A 34 15.08 -21.11 23.17
CA PRO A 34 15.03 -20.99 24.64
C PRO A 34 15.31 -19.55 25.09
N GLY A 35 14.50 -19.04 26.02
CA GLY A 35 14.60 -17.66 26.51
C GLY A 35 13.78 -16.65 25.71
N LEU A 36 13.05 -17.08 24.66
CA LEU A 36 12.14 -16.20 23.93
C LEU A 36 10.94 -15.78 24.80
N THR A 37 10.58 -16.55 25.83
CA THR A 37 9.45 -16.27 26.75
C THR A 37 8.06 -16.18 26.12
N SER A 38 7.93 -16.46 24.81
CA SER A 38 6.67 -16.50 24.07
C SER A 38 6.77 -17.40 22.81
N LEU A 39 5.71 -17.38 22.00
CA LEU A 39 5.70 -17.72 20.58
C LEU A 39 5.87 -16.44 19.75
N ALA A 40 6.53 -16.53 18.61
CA ALA A 40 6.63 -15.45 17.63
C ALA A 40 6.90 -16.02 16.24
N VAL A 41 6.51 -15.28 15.20
CA VAL A 41 6.70 -15.68 13.80
C VAL A 41 7.41 -14.59 13.00
N ASP A 42 8.33 -15.00 12.15
CA ASP A 42 8.95 -14.08 11.19
C ASP A 42 8.24 -14.06 9.83
N MET A 43 8.61 -13.09 8.99
CA MET A 43 8.06 -12.98 7.63
C MET A 43 8.39 -14.18 6.71
N TYR A 44 9.27 -15.10 7.15
CA TYR A 44 9.68 -16.31 6.44
C TYR A 44 8.98 -17.57 6.98
N TRP A 45 7.87 -17.42 7.72
CA TRP A 45 7.05 -18.53 8.22
C TRP A 45 7.79 -19.45 9.20
N ARG A 46 8.85 -18.96 9.87
CA ARG A 46 9.47 -19.68 10.98
C ARG A 46 8.72 -19.33 12.26
N LEU A 47 8.25 -20.36 12.96
CA LEU A 47 7.61 -20.26 14.26
C LEU A 47 8.66 -20.48 15.34
N TYR A 48 9.12 -19.39 15.93
CA TYR A 48 10.00 -19.44 17.08
C TYR A 48 9.19 -19.69 18.34
N TYR A 49 9.66 -20.62 19.16
CA TYR A 49 8.98 -20.96 20.39
C TYR A 49 9.98 -21.20 21.52
N ASP A 50 9.63 -20.72 22.70
CA ASP A 50 10.32 -21.12 23.92
C ASP A 50 9.75 -22.46 24.42
N PRO A 51 10.55 -23.55 24.50
CA PRO A 51 10.09 -24.82 25.04
C PRO A 51 9.52 -24.72 26.46
N ALA A 52 9.99 -23.77 27.28
CA ALA A 52 9.49 -23.58 28.64
C ALA A 52 8.04 -23.05 28.65
N VAL A 53 7.66 -22.24 27.66
CA VAL A 53 6.33 -21.64 27.55
C VAL A 53 5.28 -22.67 27.13
N LEU A 54 5.65 -23.61 26.26
CA LEU A 54 4.72 -24.64 25.77
C LEU A 54 4.14 -25.48 26.90
N SER A 55 4.92 -25.77 27.94
CA SER A 55 4.47 -26.53 29.11
C SER A 55 3.61 -25.71 30.08
N MET A 56 3.60 -24.39 29.96
CA MET A 56 2.87 -23.49 30.87
C MET A 56 1.47 -23.15 30.37
N TRP A 57 1.23 -23.18 29.06
CA TRP A 57 -0.04 -22.78 28.49
C TRP A 57 -0.96 -23.96 28.18
N PRO A 58 -2.27 -23.84 28.45
CA PRO A 58 -3.25 -24.77 27.93
C PRO A 58 -3.17 -24.85 26.40
N VAL A 59 -3.46 -26.02 25.84
CA VAL A 59 -3.43 -26.25 24.38
C VAL A 59 -4.35 -25.29 23.65
N GLU A 60 -5.49 -24.93 24.24
CA GLU A 60 -6.45 -23.97 23.68
C GLU A 60 -5.85 -22.56 23.55
N VAL A 61 -4.98 -22.15 24.48
CA VAL A 61 -4.29 -20.85 24.44
C VAL A 61 -3.14 -20.88 23.43
N LEU A 62 -2.43 -22.01 23.33
CA LEU A 62 -1.41 -22.23 22.30
C LEU A 62 -2.03 -22.23 20.90
N GLU A 63 -3.21 -22.82 20.73
CA GLU A 63 -3.97 -22.78 19.49
C GLU A 63 -4.32 -21.33 19.11
N GLY A 64 -4.83 -20.55 20.07
CA GLY A 64 -5.17 -19.15 19.83
C GLY A 64 -3.95 -18.29 19.47
N ALA A 65 -2.82 -18.48 20.15
CA ALA A 65 -1.57 -17.82 19.80
C ALA A 65 -1.08 -18.23 18.41
N LEU A 66 -1.14 -19.52 18.07
CA LEU A 66 -0.76 -20.00 16.74
C LEU A 66 -1.66 -19.40 15.65
N TYR A 67 -2.96 -19.33 15.90
CA TYR A 67 -3.92 -18.74 14.97
C TYR A 67 -3.65 -17.24 14.78
N HIS A 68 -3.36 -16.51 15.85
CA HIS A 68 -2.93 -15.11 15.81
C HIS A 68 -1.71 -14.91 14.91
N GLU A 69 -0.65 -15.70 15.09
CA GLU A 69 0.54 -15.59 14.25
C GLU A 69 0.27 -15.91 12.77
N ILE A 70 -0.60 -16.89 12.49
CA ILE A 70 -1.07 -17.18 11.14
C ILE A 70 -1.81 -15.99 10.54
N CYS A 71 -2.61 -15.26 11.32
CA CYS A 71 -3.31 -14.06 10.84
C CYS A 71 -2.34 -12.98 10.35
N HIS A 72 -1.22 -12.72 11.05
CA HIS A 72 -0.20 -11.78 10.56
C HIS A 72 0.33 -12.18 9.19
N LEU A 73 0.65 -13.46 9.02
CA LEU A 73 1.14 -14.00 7.77
C LEU A 73 0.10 -13.89 6.66
N LEU A 74 -1.14 -14.30 6.89
CA LEU A 74 -2.22 -14.29 5.89
C LEU A 74 -2.60 -12.87 5.48
N ARG A 75 -2.68 -11.93 6.43
CA ARG A 75 -2.98 -10.52 6.18
C ARG A 75 -1.78 -9.72 5.67
N ASN A 76 -0.61 -10.36 5.57
CA ASN A 76 0.62 -9.78 5.05
C ASN A 76 1.04 -8.51 5.79
N HIS A 77 0.89 -8.51 7.12
CA HIS A 77 1.26 -7.38 7.99
C HIS A 77 2.72 -6.97 7.78
N SER A 78 3.62 -7.92 7.56
CA SER A 78 5.03 -7.66 7.26
C SER A 78 5.25 -6.69 6.10
N GLU A 79 4.45 -6.76 5.02
CA GLU A 79 4.59 -5.82 3.91
C GLU A 79 3.85 -4.51 4.19
N ARG A 80 2.64 -4.61 4.77
CA ARG A 80 1.79 -3.47 5.12
C ARG A 80 2.46 -2.52 6.11
N MET A 81 3.25 -3.06 7.04
CA MET A 81 3.84 -2.34 8.17
C MET A 81 5.34 -2.05 8.03
N ARG A 82 6.00 -2.49 6.95
CA ARG A 82 7.46 -2.40 6.80
C ARG A 82 8.05 -1.02 7.08
N ASN A 83 7.37 0.03 6.62
CA ASN A 83 7.87 1.42 6.68
C ASN A 83 7.34 2.22 7.88
N TYR A 84 6.69 1.56 8.83
CA TYR A 84 6.09 2.18 10.01
C TYR A 84 6.98 2.01 11.24
N ASN A 85 6.71 2.76 12.32
CA ASN A 85 7.36 2.51 13.60
C ASN A 85 7.05 1.06 14.07
N PRO A 86 8.06 0.22 14.33
CA PRO A 86 7.86 -1.21 14.59
C PRO A 86 7.07 -1.50 15.89
N GLN A 87 7.18 -0.64 16.90
CA GLN A 87 6.46 -0.82 18.16
C GLN A 87 4.97 -0.52 17.97
N LEU A 88 4.65 0.64 17.40
CA LEU A 88 3.27 1.04 17.15
C LEU A 88 2.60 0.15 16.10
N SER A 89 3.33 -0.28 15.08
CA SER A 89 2.79 -1.14 14.03
C SER A 89 2.49 -2.55 14.53
N ASN A 90 3.29 -3.12 15.42
CA ASN A 90 2.94 -4.39 16.05
C ASN A 90 1.66 -4.25 16.89
N ILE A 91 1.57 -3.22 17.74
CA ILE A 91 0.37 -2.99 18.57
C ILE A 91 -0.88 -2.84 17.69
N ALA A 92 -0.78 -2.07 16.60
CA ALA A 92 -1.88 -1.86 15.67
C ALA A 92 -2.27 -3.14 14.91
N ALA A 93 -1.30 -3.93 14.48
CA ALA A 93 -1.50 -5.20 13.80
C ALA A 93 -2.16 -6.25 14.71
N ASP A 94 -1.75 -6.31 15.97
CA ASP A 94 -2.35 -7.20 16.96
C ASP A 94 -3.79 -6.80 17.26
N ALA A 95 -4.08 -5.49 17.36
CA ALA A 95 -5.44 -5.01 17.57
C ALA A 95 -6.39 -5.41 16.44
N GLU A 96 -5.95 -5.34 15.17
CA GLU A 96 -6.72 -5.78 13.98
C GLU A 96 -6.98 -7.30 13.96
N ILE A 97 -6.13 -8.09 14.62
CA ILE A 97 -6.29 -9.55 14.66
C ILE A 97 -7.14 -9.96 15.85
N ASN A 98 -6.87 -9.38 17.02
CA ASN A 98 -7.42 -9.87 18.27
C ASN A 98 -8.91 -9.57 18.41
N ASP A 99 -9.44 -8.49 17.82
CA ASP A 99 -10.89 -8.25 17.82
C ASP A 99 -11.66 -9.34 17.06
N ASP A 100 -11.14 -9.73 15.90
CA ASP A 100 -11.65 -10.81 15.06
C ASP A 100 -11.57 -12.17 15.77
N LEU A 101 -10.44 -12.48 16.41
CA LEU A 101 -10.25 -13.73 17.15
C LEU A 101 -11.14 -13.81 18.40
N ILE A 102 -11.32 -12.70 19.11
CA ILE A 102 -12.22 -12.63 20.27
C ILE A 102 -13.67 -12.82 19.84
N CYS A 103 -14.07 -12.22 18.70
CA CYS A 103 -15.40 -12.40 18.12
C CYS A 103 -15.68 -13.87 17.73
N GLU A 104 -14.65 -14.60 17.29
CA GLU A 104 -14.71 -16.05 17.05
C GLU A 104 -14.72 -16.91 18.33
N GLY A 105 -14.50 -16.33 19.51
CA GLY A 105 -14.42 -17.05 20.78
C GLY A 105 -13.07 -17.74 21.04
N VAL A 106 -12.02 -17.38 20.30
CA VAL A 106 -10.67 -17.92 20.45
C VAL A 106 -10.07 -17.49 21.79
N LYS A 107 -9.37 -18.42 22.47
CA LYS A 107 -8.68 -18.14 23.74
C LYS A 107 -7.28 -17.61 23.46
N LEU A 108 -7.05 -16.34 23.78
CA LEU A 108 -5.74 -15.70 23.65
C LEU A 108 -4.95 -15.71 24.96
N PRO A 109 -3.62 -15.57 24.92
CA PRO A 109 -2.80 -15.34 26.11
C PRO A 109 -3.26 -14.12 26.90
N ALA A 110 -2.97 -14.09 28.20
CA ALA A 110 -3.31 -12.95 29.05
C ALA A 110 -2.70 -11.65 28.50
N GLN A 111 -3.42 -10.54 28.66
CA GLN A 111 -3.00 -9.19 28.22
C GLN A 111 -2.92 -8.97 26.71
N ALA A 112 -3.61 -9.78 25.89
CA ALA A 112 -3.70 -9.57 24.45
C ALA A 112 -4.13 -8.12 24.11
N VAL A 113 -3.42 -7.51 23.16
CA VAL A 113 -3.72 -6.16 22.67
C VAL A 113 -5.05 -6.16 21.92
N THR A 114 -6.03 -5.40 22.40
CA THR A 114 -7.34 -5.21 21.75
C THR A 114 -7.55 -3.76 21.34
N PRO A 115 -8.49 -3.46 20.41
CA PRO A 115 -8.86 -2.08 20.11
C PRO A 115 -9.28 -1.28 21.35
N GLU A 116 -10.04 -1.91 22.25
CA GLU A 116 -10.41 -1.31 23.54
C GLU A 116 -9.19 -0.96 24.40
N SER A 117 -8.20 -1.86 24.48
CA SER A 117 -6.97 -1.63 25.27
C SER A 117 -6.15 -0.43 24.79
N ILE A 118 -6.26 -0.07 23.50
CA ILE A 118 -5.62 1.11 22.90
C ILE A 118 -6.58 2.30 22.76
N GLY A 119 -7.80 2.19 23.30
CA GLY A 119 -8.85 3.21 23.28
C GLY A 119 -9.29 3.57 21.87
N GLN A 120 -9.57 2.56 21.04
CA GLN A 120 -10.11 2.65 19.69
C GLN A 120 -11.36 1.78 19.54
N GLN A 121 -12.09 1.96 18.44
CA GLN A 121 -13.25 1.13 18.08
C GLN A 121 -12.80 -0.16 17.39
N ASP A 122 -13.59 -1.22 17.51
CA ASP A 122 -13.35 -2.50 16.83
C ASP A 122 -13.51 -2.39 15.31
N ASN A 123 -12.97 -3.35 14.56
CA ASN A 123 -13.08 -3.51 13.11
C ASN A 123 -12.41 -2.41 12.26
N LEU A 124 -11.35 -1.75 12.77
CA LEU A 124 -10.50 -0.89 11.95
C LEU A 124 -9.32 -1.67 11.39
N LEU A 125 -8.74 -1.17 10.29
CA LEU A 125 -7.51 -1.73 9.75
C LEU A 125 -6.31 -1.34 10.62
N ALA A 126 -5.25 -2.15 10.60
CA ALA A 126 -4.05 -1.85 11.36
C ALA A 126 -3.41 -0.50 10.98
N GLU A 127 -3.51 -0.04 9.74
CA GLU A 127 -3.03 1.30 9.35
C GLU A 127 -3.85 2.41 10.02
N GLU A 128 -5.14 2.19 10.25
CA GLU A 128 -6.03 3.13 10.93
C GLU A 128 -5.74 3.17 12.43
N TYR A 129 -5.55 1.99 13.05
CA TYR A 129 -5.09 1.89 14.44
C TYR A 129 -3.72 2.56 14.62
N TYR A 130 -2.77 2.31 13.71
CA TYR A 130 -1.46 2.95 13.72
C TYR A 130 -1.60 4.47 13.64
N ALA A 131 -2.37 4.99 12.68
CA ALA A 131 -2.55 6.43 12.52
C ALA A 131 -3.19 7.07 13.77
N ALA A 132 -4.03 6.34 14.49
CA ALA A 132 -4.63 6.81 15.72
C ALA A 132 -3.64 6.79 16.91
N LEU A 133 -2.78 5.78 16.99
CA LEU A 133 -1.70 5.68 17.99
C LEU A 133 -0.64 6.77 17.79
N GLU A 134 -0.20 6.98 16.55
CA GLU A 134 0.77 8.03 16.19
C GLU A 134 0.24 9.42 16.58
N LYS A 135 -1.06 9.67 16.36
CA LYS A 135 -1.75 10.89 16.80
C LYS A 135 -1.90 11.01 18.32
N LYS A 136 -1.74 9.96 19.12
CA LYS A 136 -1.73 10.04 20.60
C LYS A 136 -0.32 10.30 21.13
N GLU A 137 0.72 9.79 20.46
CA GLU A 137 2.11 10.10 20.80
C GLU A 137 2.54 11.51 20.38
N TRP A 138 2.13 11.98 19.20
CA TRP A 138 2.45 13.32 18.67
C TRP A 138 2.01 14.52 19.56
N PRO A 139 0.82 14.55 20.18
CA PRO A 139 0.44 15.65 21.08
C PRO A 139 1.19 15.63 22.42
N SER A 140 1.82 14.50 22.78
CA SER A 140 2.64 14.38 23.99
C SER A 140 4.06 14.91 23.76
N SER A 141 4.65 14.63 22.59
CA SER A 141 5.98 15.13 22.19
C SER A 141 5.98 16.62 21.81
N ALA A 142 4.90 17.13 21.19
CA ALA A 142 4.76 18.55 20.86
C ALA A 142 4.58 19.47 22.10
N LYS A 143 4.17 18.93 23.25
CA LYS A 143 4.09 19.68 24.53
C LYS A 143 5.44 19.77 25.24
N GLN A 144 6.33 18.78 25.08
CA GLN A 144 7.69 18.85 25.63
C GLN A 144 8.60 19.81 24.86
N ALA A 145 8.40 19.99 23.54
CA ALA A 145 9.18 20.93 22.74
C ALA A 145 8.89 22.42 23.02
N LYS A 146 7.83 22.76 23.78
CA LYS A 146 7.48 24.15 24.14
C LYS A 146 7.92 24.59 25.53
N ASN A 147 8.53 23.71 26.34
CA ASN A 147 8.98 24.02 27.70
C ASN A 147 10.50 24.17 27.82
N ASN A 148 11.15 24.77 26.81
CA ASN A 148 12.53 25.24 26.96
C ASN A 148 12.58 26.73 26.61
N PRO A 149 12.42 27.65 27.58
CA PRO A 149 12.67 29.06 27.33
C PRO A 149 14.18 29.25 27.25
N LEU A 150 14.67 29.61 26.05
CA LEU A 150 15.98 30.21 25.88
C LEU A 150 16.04 31.49 26.72
N SER A 151 16.78 31.46 27.83
CA SER A 151 17.24 32.67 28.50
C SER A 151 18.51 33.16 27.81
N ASN A 152 18.34 34.16 26.94
CA ASN A 152 19.41 35.01 26.43
C ASN A 152 19.85 35.97 27.55
N SER A 153 21.12 35.94 27.93
CA SER A 153 21.78 37.09 28.56
C SER A 153 23.23 37.18 28.08
N THR A 154 23.44 38.09 27.14
CA THR A 154 24.73 38.68 26.75
C THR A 154 25.18 39.73 27.77
N VAL A 155 26.46 39.69 28.20
CA VAL A 155 27.42 40.81 28.48
C VAL A 155 28.75 40.10 28.88
N GLU A 156 29.72 39.91 27.98
CA GLU A 156 30.89 40.75 27.62
C GLU A 156 32.20 40.53 28.44
N LYS A 157 33.31 40.52 27.67
CA LYS A 157 34.74 40.81 27.97
C LYS A 157 35.66 39.67 28.42
N GLU A 158 36.60 39.24 27.55
CA GLU A 158 38.02 39.70 27.39
C GLU A 158 38.89 39.07 28.50
N THR A 159 40.08 38.47 28.34
CA THR A 159 41.11 38.36 27.29
C THR A 159 42.17 37.35 27.79
N GLU A 160 42.96 36.81 26.86
CA GLU A 160 44.40 36.47 26.98
C GLU A 160 44.92 35.24 27.78
N ASP A 161 45.62 34.40 26.99
CA ASP A 161 47.00 33.92 27.15
C ASP A 161 47.42 32.78 28.10
N ALA A 162 47.80 31.69 27.41
CA ALA A 162 49.13 31.07 27.34
C ALA A 162 49.77 30.33 28.54
N ALA A 163 50.18 29.09 28.22
CA ALA A 163 51.32 28.31 28.72
C ALA A 163 51.27 27.92 30.23
N ASP A 164 51.68 26.73 30.69
CA ASP A 164 52.80 25.91 30.30
C ASP A 164 52.80 24.59 31.11
N ALA A 165 53.56 23.62 30.61
CA ALA A 165 54.28 22.55 31.27
C ALA A 165 53.71 21.73 32.45
N CYS A 166 53.61 20.44 32.14
CA CYS A 166 53.86 19.25 32.95
C CYS A 166 54.76 19.38 34.20
N ASP A 167 54.43 18.63 35.26
CA ASP A 167 55.38 17.66 35.83
C ASP A 167 54.68 16.49 36.54
N ARG A 168 55.46 15.42 36.71
CA ARG A 168 55.12 14.01 36.84
C ARG A 168 54.96 13.54 38.29
N ASN A 169 54.16 12.48 38.41
CA ASN A 169 54.53 11.14 38.93
C ASN A 169 53.87 10.64 40.22
N SER A 170 53.26 9.45 40.06
CA SER A 170 53.21 8.29 40.95
C SER A 170 52.69 8.46 42.40
N SER A 171 51.57 7.80 42.72
CA SER A 171 51.53 6.41 43.23
C SER A 171 50.20 6.03 43.89
N LYS A 172 49.69 4.85 43.48
CA LYS A 172 48.73 3.92 44.10
C LYS A 172 47.94 4.34 45.36
N ALA A 173 46.61 4.29 45.25
CA ALA A 173 45.73 3.43 46.07
C ALA A 173 44.32 3.43 45.44
N GLU A 174 43.94 2.33 44.78
CA GLU A 174 42.58 2.07 44.31
C GLU A 174 41.79 1.39 45.44
N GLU A 175 40.99 2.15 46.17
CA GLU A 175 39.73 1.69 46.77
C GLU A 175 38.79 2.91 46.77
N GLY A 176 37.75 2.87 45.94
CA GLY A 176 36.85 4.00 45.76
C GLY A 176 35.58 3.56 45.03
N GLU A 177 34.53 3.39 45.83
CA GLU A 177 33.14 3.25 45.41
C GLU A 177 32.81 4.25 44.28
N CYS A 178 32.37 3.75 43.13
CA CYS A 178 31.85 4.59 42.06
C CYS A 178 30.33 4.58 42.12
N SER A 179 29.78 5.70 42.60
CA SER A 179 28.37 6.02 42.51
C SER A 179 27.89 5.95 41.07
N GLY A 180 26.85 5.15 40.83
CA GLY A 180 26.28 4.90 39.52
C GLY A 180 25.86 6.17 38.78
N SER A 181 26.50 6.40 37.65
CA SER A 181 25.91 7.14 36.54
C SER A 181 24.85 6.23 35.88
N ASN A 182 23.59 6.44 36.25
CA ASN A 182 22.44 5.83 35.58
C ASN A 182 22.40 6.29 34.11
N SER A 183 23.01 5.49 33.25
CA SER A 183 22.66 5.41 31.84
C SER A 183 21.35 4.60 31.77
N PRO A 184 20.35 4.96 30.95
CA PRO A 184 19.16 4.14 30.83
C PRO A 184 19.57 2.83 30.15
N GLU A 185 19.65 1.76 30.93
CA GLU A 185 19.82 0.39 30.42
C GLU A 185 18.70 0.09 29.43
N GLU A 186 19.09 -0.25 28.19
CA GLU A 186 18.21 -0.88 27.20
C GLU A 186 17.58 -2.13 27.83
N LYS A 187 16.31 -2.03 28.22
CA LYS A 187 15.53 -3.16 28.72
C LYS A 187 15.42 -4.21 27.60
N SER A 188 15.91 -5.41 27.89
CA SER A 188 15.90 -6.59 27.02
C SER A 188 14.63 -6.77 26.18
N GLU A 189 14.81 -6.82 24.87
CA GLU A 189 13.80 -6.86 23.79
C GLU A 189 13.16 -8.25 23.56
N LEU A 190 12.87 -9.03 24.59
CA LEU A 190 12.26 -10.35 24.41
C LEU A 190 10.72 -10.24 24.26
N PRO A 191 10.08 -11.03 23.39
CA PRO A 191 8.63 -11.03 23.23
C PRO A 191 7.98 -11.66 24.46
N SER A 192 6.99 -10.98 25.04
CA SER A 192 6.20 -11.53 26.14
C SER A 192 4.79 -11.90 25.67
N PRO A 193 4.12 -12.84 26.35
CA PRO A 193 2.80 -13.30 25.94
C PRO A 193 1.80 -12.15 25.96
N GLY A 194 1.15 -11.89 24.82
CA GLY A 194 0.19 -10.78 24.68
C GLY A 194 0.81 -9.38 24.66
N SER A 195 2.14 -9.24 24.69
CA SER A 195 2.81 -7.94 24.85
C SER A 195 3.04 -7.13 23.57
N GLY A 196 2.42 -7.49 22.44
CA GLY A 196 2.64 -6.77 21.19
C GLY A 196 4.02 -6.97 20.57
N ARG A 197 4.53 -8.22 20.56
CA ARG A 197 5.84 -8.56 19.98
C ARG A 197 5.77 -9.90 19.25
N CYS A 198 5.20 -9.90 18.04
CA CYS A 198 4.94 -11.11 17.25
C CYS A 198 6.08 -11.43 16.26
N GLY A 199 7.08 -10.54 16.17
CA GLY A 199 8.22 -10.66 15.25
C GLY A 199 7.99 -9.93 13.93
N SER A 200 8.85 -10.20 12.95
CA SER A 200 8.85 -9.51 11.66
C SER A 200 7.64 -9.82 10.78
N CYS A 201 6.84 -10.84 11.12
CA CYS A 201 5.55 -11.09 10.47
C CYS A 201 4.56 -9.93 10.70
N ALA A 202 4.65 -9.22 11.83
CA ALA A 202 3.79 -8.11 12.18
C ALA A 202 4.32 -6.76 11.68
N THR A 203 5.64 -6.55 11.74
CA THR A 203 6.25 -5.23 11.52
C THR A 203 6.97 -5.11 10.18
N GLY A 204 7.36 -6.23 9.56
CA GLY A 204 8.23 -6.22 8.37
C GLY A 204 9.69 -5.91 8.64
N GLN A 205 10.07 -5.78 9.91
CA GLN A 205 11.43 -5.47 10.36
C GLN A 205 11.96 -6.64 11.21
N MET A 206 13.14 -7.14 10.86
CA MET A 206 13.73 -8.32 11.50
C MET A 206 14.11 -8.00 12.96
N ALA A 207 13.61 -8.81 13.91
CA ALA A 207 13.99 -8.68 15.31
C ALA A 207 15.40 -9.25 15.58
N SER A 208 16.02 -8.81 16.67
CA SER A 208 17.39 -9.21 17.06
C SER A 208 17.56 -10.71 17.34
N TRP A 209 16.47 -11.40 17.74
CA TRP A 209 16.45 -12.82 18.03
C TRP A 209 16.06 -13.70 16.83
N GLU A 210 15.62 -13.12 15.71
CA GLU A 210 15.27 -13.87 14.50
C GLU A 210 16.51 -14.43 13.81
N ASP A 211 16.36 -15.60 13.19
CA ASP A 211 17.41 -16.14 12.35
C ASP A 211 17.51 -15.31 11.07
N LYS A 212 18.71 -15.29 10.47
CA LYS A 212 18.95 -14.54 9.23
C LYS A 212 18.00 -15.01 8.11
N PRO A 213 17.73 -14.15 7.10
CA PRO A 213 16.90 -14.52 5.96
C PRO A 213 17.34 -15.85 5.32
N PRO A 214 16.39 -16.68 4.83
CA PRO A 214 16.71 -17.91 4.14
C PRO A 214 17.64 -17.63 2.96
N SER A 215 18.70 -18.43 2.83
CA SER A 215 19.68 -18.34 1.76
C SER A 215 19.84 -19.72 1.11
N LYS A 216 20.57 -19.82 -0.01
CA LYS A 216 20.88 -21.14 -0.60
C LYS A 216 21.64 -22.07 0.35
N GLU A 217 22.27 -21.52 1.38
CA GLU A 217 23.10 -22.21 2.36
C GLU A 217 22.36 -22.48 3.69
N SER A 218 21.33 -21.67 4.01
CA SER A 218 20.47 -21.82 5.19
C SER A 218 19.03 -22.06 4.74
N SER A 219 18.59 -23.33 4.81
CA SER A 219 17.31 -23.80 4.26
C SER A 219 16.09 -23.61 5.18
N SER A 220 16.22 -22.93 6.32
CA SER A 220 15.09 -22.67 7.20
C SER A 220 14.36 -21.38 6.80
N GLY A 221 13.06 -21.49 6.58
CA GLY A 221 12.15 -20.42 6.18
C GLY A 221 11.64 -20.58 4.75
N LEU A 222 10.47 -20.00 4.50
CA LEU A 222 9.84 -19.94 3.18
C LEU A 222 10.23 -18.67 2.45
N SER A 223 10.35 -18.78 1.13
CA SER A 223 10.48 -17.61 0.26
C SER A 223 9.19 -16.80 0.20
N VAL A 224 9.32 -15.53 -0.22
CA VAL A 224 8.17 -14.63 -0.44
C VAL A 224 7.14 -15.26 -1.40
N THR A 225 7.63 -15.95 -2.44
CA THR A 225 6.80 -16.65 -3.43
C THR A 225 6.06 -17.84 -2.84
N GLU A 226 6.73 -18.67 -2.02
CA GLU A 226 6.08 -19.82 -1.36
C GLU A 226 5.02 -19.34 -0.36
N GLY A 227 5.33 -18.30 0.43
CA GLY A 227 4.36 -17.67 1.32
C GLY A 227 3.13 -17.14 0.59
N GLU A 228 3.30 -16.53 -0.58
CA GLU A 228 2.18 -16.08 -1.41
C GLU A 228 1.35 -17.25 -1.98
N LEU A 229 1.99 -18.36 -2.37
CA LEU A 229 1.27 -19.56 -2.79
C LEU A 229 0.42 -20.13 -1.66
N ILE A 230 0.93 -20.16 -0.43
CA ILE A 230 0.16 -20.61 0.74
C ILE A 230 -1.04 -19.69 0.99
N ARG A 231 -0.85 -18.36 0.95
CA ARG A 231 -1.97 -17.41 1.11
C ARG A 231 -3.06 -17.64 0.06
N ARG A 232 -2.68 -17.80 -1.22
CA ARG A 232 -3.64 -18.09 -2.30
C ARG A 232 -4.32 -19.45 -2.10
N ASN A 233 -3.59 -20.45 -1.62
CA ASN A 233 -4.15 -21.77 -1.33
C ASN A 233 -5.18 -21.72 -0.18
N VAL A 234 -4.86 -21.04 0.92
CA VAL A 234 -5.78 -20.80 2.04
C VAL A 234 -7.02 -20.03 1.58
N ALA A 235 -6.86 -19.00 0.75
CA ALA A 235 -8.00 -18.26 0.20
C ALA A 235 -8.93 -19.15 -0.65
N LYS A 236 -8.37 -20.07 -1.47
CA LYS A 236 -9.17 -21.07 -2.20
C LYS A 236 -9.92 -22.01 -1.26
N GLN A 237 -9.22 -22.55 -0.25
CA GLN A 237 -9.83 -23.43 0.74
C GLN A 237 -10.95 -22.76 1.51
N ILE A 238 -10.80 -21.48 1.87
CA ILE A 238 -11.88 -20.68 2.46
C ILE A 238 -13.10 -20.64 1.54
N LYS A 239 -12.93 -20.28 0.25
CA LYS A 239 -14.05 -20.22 -0.71
C LYS A 239 -14.71 -21.58 -0.95
N GLU A 240 -13.93 -22.66 -0.93
CA GLU A 240 -14.45 -24.03 -1.01
C GLU A 240 -15.27 -24.40 0.23
N HIS A 241 -14.77 -24.06 1.43
CA HIS A 241 -15.48 -24.30 2.69
C HIS A 241 -16.76 -23.47 2.81
N THR A 242 -16.79 -22.23 2.31
CA THR A 242 -18.00 -21.40 2.27
C THR A 242 -19.12 -22.02 1.42
N ARG A 243 -18.77 -22.84 0.41
CA ARG A 243 -19.74 -23.56 -0.43
C ARG A 243 -20.22 -24.87 0.19
N GLY A 244 -19.47 -25.42 1.15
CA GLY A 244 -19.77 -26.67 1.84
C GLY A 244 -20.65 -26.49 3.08
N GLN A 245 -20.75 -27.54 3.89
CA GLN A 245 -21.36 -27.49 5.22
C GLN A 245 -20.29 -27.15 6.27
N GLY A 246 -20.23 -25.88 6.66
CA GLY A 246 -19.31 -25.38 7.68
C GLY A 246 -19.41 -23.86 7.81
N GLY A 247 -19.28 -23.33 9.03
CA GLY A 247 -19.23 -21.89 9.26
C GLY A 247 -17.82 -21.36 9.02
N VAL A 248 -17.66 -20.42 8.10
CA VAL A 248 -16.42 -19.63 7.97
C VAL A 248 -16.72 -18.20 8.44
N PRO A 249 -15.88 -17.60 9.32
CA PRO A 249 -16.06 -16.22 9.74
C PRO A 249 -16.11 -15.25 8.56
N GLY A 250 -16.98 -14.23 8.64
CA GLY A 250 -17.21 -13.29 7.55
C GLY A 250 -15.98 -12.46 7.16
N HIS A 251 -15.05 -12.19 8.07
CA HIS A 251 -13.78 -11.53 7.73
C HIS A 251 -12.91 -12.39 6.80
N TRP A 252 -12.94 -13.72 6.92
CA TRP A 252 -12.11 -14.61 6.11
C TRP A 252 -12.66 -14.75 4.70
N VAL A 253 -14.00 -14.78 4.58
CA VAL A 253 -14.67 -14.76 3.28
C VAL A 253 -14.28 -13.50 2.51
N ARG A 254 -14.34 -12.32 3.15
CA ARG A 254 -13.93 -11.05 2.54
C ARG A 254 -12.45 -11.05 2.16
N TRP A 255 -11.57 -11.43 3.09
CA TRP A 255 -10.14 -11.53 2.83
C TRP A 255 -9.82 -12.47 1.66
N ALA A 256 -10.49 -13.64 1.59
CA ALA A 256 -10.28 -14.61 0.53
C ALA A 256 -10.76 -14.10 -0.83
N GLU A 257 -11.88 -13.37 -0.87
CA GLU A 257 -12.38 -12.70 -2.07
C GLU A 257 -11.38 -11.65 -2.57
N ASP A 258 -10.93 -10.76 -1.70
CA ASP A 258 -9.97 -9.72 -2.05
C ASP A 258 -8.62 -10.32 -2.50
N LYS A 259 -8.21 -11.45 -1.91
CA LYS A 259 -6.96 -12.13 -2.27
C LYS A 259 -7.02 -12.83 -3.62
N LEU A 260 -8.15 -13.48 -3.94
CA LEU A 260 -8.32 -14.23 -5.19
C LEU A 260 -8.72 -13.34 -6.36
N TYR A 261 -9.55 -12.34 -6.09
CA TYR A 261 -10.10 -11.39 -7.05
C TYR A 261 -9.72 -9.97 -6.63
N PRO A 262 -8.42 -9.62 -6.62
CA PRO A 262 -8.00 -8.28 -6.27
C PRO A 262 -8.67 -7.30 -7.23
N ARG A 263 -9.50 -6.40 -6.68
CA ARG A 263 -10.07 -5.30 -7.45
C ARG A 263 -8.92 -4.42 -7.89
N VAL A 264 -8.49 -4.55 -9.14
CA VAL A 264 -7.45 -3.67 -9.66
C VAL A 264 -8.02 -2.27 -9.62
N ASP A 265 -7.32 -1.36 -8.96
CA ASP A 265 -7.67 0.05 -8.95
C ASP A 265 -7.71 0.53 -10.40
N TRP A 266 -8.92 0.64 -10.95
CA TRP A 266 -9.15 1.02 -12.34
C TRP A 266 -8.50 2.37 -12.65
N ARG A 267 -8.30 3.23 -11.63
CA ARG A 267 -7.55 4.48 -11.76
C ARG A 267 -6.09 4.24 -12.12
N LYS A 268 -5.44 3.24 -11.53
CA LYS A 268 -4.05 2.87 -11.84
C LYS A 268 -3.94 2.29 -13.26
N GLN A 269 -4.90 1.45 -13.67
CA GLN A 269 -4.94 0.93 -15.03
C GLN A 269 -5.19 2.05 -16.06
N LEU A 270 -6.16 2.93 -15.79
CA LEU A 270 -6.44 4.10 -16.62
C LEU A 270 -5.23 5.03 -16.72
N ALA A 271 -4.59 5.33 -15.59
CA ALA A 271 -3.36 6.11 -15.57
C ALA A 271 -2.25 5.45 -16.40
N ALA A 272 -2.01 4.14 -16.25
CA ALA A 272 -1.00 3.42 -17.01
C ALA A 272 -1.31 3.44 -18.52
N ALA A 273 -2.56 3.17 -18.91
CA ALA A 273 -2.98 3.15 -20.30
C ALA A 273 -2.90 4.54 -20.95
N VAL A 274 -3.35 5.58 -20.26
CA VAL A 274 -3.27 6.97 -20.75
C VAL A 274 -1.82 7.43 -20.85
N ARG A 275 -0.97 7.14 -19.85
CA ARG A 275 0.47 7.47 -19.89
C ARG A 275 1.18 6.75 -21.02
N PHE A 276 0.90 5.45 -21.20
CA PHE A 276 1.48 4.67 -22.30
C PHE A 276 1.05 5.22 -23.66
N ALA A 277 -0.26 5.44 -23.86
CA ALA A 277 -0.78 6.00 -25.10
C ALA A 277 -0.20 7.39 -25.39
N ALA A 278 -0.12 8.26 -24.38
CA ALA A 278 0.46 9.59 -24.52
C ALA A 278 1.95 9.51 -24.87
N ALA A 279 2.74 8.68 -24.16
CA ALA A 279 4.18 8.51 -24.41
C ALA A 279 4.47 7.93 -25.79
N ASP A 280 3.68 6.94 -26.23
CA ASP A 280 3.81 6.33 -27.55
C ASP A 280 3.45 7.31 -28.68
N ILE A 281 2.38 8.11 -28.51
CA ILE A 281 1.99 9.15 -29.48
C ILE A 281 3.01 10.30 -29.51
N SER A 282 3.53 10.71 -28.36
CA SER A 282 4.60 11.71 -28.27
C SER A 282 5.89 11.30 -28.97
N GLY A 283 6.04 10.01 -29.30
CA GLY A 283 7.04 9.40 -30.18
C GLY A 283 8.31 10.23 -30.42
N LYS A 284 9.40 9.86 -29.73
CA LYS A 284 10.79 10.34 -29.89
C LYS A 284 10.92 11.86 -30.09
N VAL A 285 11.39 12.53 -29.03
CA VAL A 285 11.77 13.95 -29.01
C VAL A 285 12.63 14.28 -30.24
N ASP A 286 12.05 14.95 -31.22
CA ASP A 286 12.71 15.25 -32.48
C ASP A 286 13.30 16.67 -32.42
N TYR A 287 14.37 16.87 -33.18
CA TYR A 287 15.05 18.16 -33.26
C TYR A 287 14.25 19.11 -34.15
N THR A 288 13.84 20.26 -33.62
CA THR A 288 13.20 21.34 -34.40
C THR A 288 14.08 22.58 -34.51
N TYR A 289 14.15 23.12 -35.72
CA TYR A 289 14.80 24.40 -36.03
C TYR A 289 13.81 25.57 -36.09
N ARG A 290 12.51 25.32 -35.82
CA ARG A 290 11.43 26.32 -35.95
C ARG A 290 11.56 27.51 -34.99
N ARG A 291 12.24 27.34 -33.85
CA ARG A 291 12.44 28.42 -32.88
C ARG A 291 13.80 28.30 -32.20
N PRO A 292 14.83 29.01 -32.70
CA PRO A 292 16.14 29.08 -32.06
C PRO A 292 16.03 29.59 -30.61
N SER A 293 16.83 29.03 -29.71
CA SER A 293 16.85 29.49 -28.31
C SER A 293 17.35 30.93 -28.24
N ARG A 294 16.70 31.79 -27.43
CA ARG A 294 17.16 33.19 -27.26
C ARG A 294 18.58 33.29 -26.68
N ARG A 295 19.04 32.23 -25.99
CA ARG A 295 20.41 32.14 -25.43
C ARG A 295 21.46 31.76 -26.48
N GLN A 296 21.02 31.31 -27.65
CA GLN A 296 21.89 30.85 -28.73
C GLN A 296 22.67 31.99 -29.40
N GLY A 297 22.19 33.24 -29.32
CA GLY A 297 22.95 34.40 -29.78
C GLY A 297 24.30 34.58 -29.08
N GLN A 298 24.53 33.91 -27.94
CA GLN A 298 25.81 33.89 -27.23
C GLN A 298 26.72 32.72 -27.63
N VAL A 299 26.25 31.79 -28.48
CA VAL A 299 26.99 30.60 -28.90
C VAL A 299 27.11 30.62 -30.43
N GLY A 300 28.32 30.84 -30.94
CA GLY A 300 28.61 30.83 -32.38
C GLY A 300 28.21 32.09 -33.16
N ASN A 301 28.14 33.26 -32.50
CA ASN A 301 27.88 34.58 -33.10
C ASN A 301 26.62 34.69 -34.00
N GLY A 302 25.67 33.75 -33.88
CA GLY A 302 24.46 33.74 -34.71
C GLY A 302 24.63 33.09 -36.09
N ASP A 303 25.82 32.56 -36.42
CA ASP A 303 26.11 31.92 -37.71
C ASP A 303 25.65 30.45 -37.77
N VAL A 304 25.43 29.80 -36.61
CA VAL A 304 25.02 28.39 -36.53
C VAL A 304 23.67 28.26 -35.82
N ILE A 305 22.68 27.69 -36.53
CA ILE A 305 21.37 27.37 -35.94
C ILE A 305 21.45 25.99 -35.27
N PHE A 306 21.42 25.94 -33.94
CA PHE A 306 21.32 24.70 -33.18
C PHE A 306 19.86 24.21 -33.15
N PRO A 307 19.63 22.89 -33.29
CA PRO A 307 18.31 22.33 -33.11
C PRO A 307 17.84 22.46 -31.65
N SER A 308 16.53 22.65 -31.47
CA SER A 308 15.86 22.59 -30.17
C SER A 308 15.07 21.30 -30.03
N MET A 309 15.00 20.72 -28.83
CA MET A 309 14.22 19.50 -28.59
C MET A 309 12.72 19.82 -28.62
N HIS A 310 11.97 19.16 -29.50
CA HIS A 310 10.52 19.27 -29.57
C HIS A 310 9.87 17.97 -29.08
N CYS A 311 9.18 18.04 -27.95
CA CYS A 311 8.35 16.96 -27.46
C CYS A 311 6.87 17.31 -27.75
N PRO A 312 6.27 16.79 -28.83
CA PRO A 312 4.87 17.04 -29.11
C PRO A 312 4.02 16.42 -28.00
N VAL A 313 3.23 17.26 -27.33
CA VAL A 313 2.23 16.78 -26.37
C VAL A 313 0.96 16.43 -27.16
N PRO A 314 0.45 15.20 -27.09
CA PRO A 314 -0.64 14.78 -27.95
C PRO A 314 -1.93 15.54 -27.61
N SER A 315 -2.73 15.87 -28.62
CA SER A 315 -4.08 16.40 -28.38
C SER A 315 -5.01 15.28 -27.94
N VAL A 316 -5.78 15.51 -26.88
CA VAL A 316 -6.69 14.52 -26.27
C VAL A 316 -8.13 15.00 -26.33
N ALA A 317 -9.03 14.11 -26.72
CA ALA A 317 -10.48 14.28 -26.62
C ALA A 317 -11.07 13.24 -25.66
N VAL A 318 -11.94 13.68 -24.77
CA VAL A 318 -12.71 12.82 -23.87
C VAL A 318 -14.17 12.86 -24.29
N LEU A 319 -14.74 11.69 -24.58
CA LEU A 319 -16.13 11.49 -24.93
C LEU A 319 -16.82 10.96 -23.69
N ALA A 320 -17.76 11.73 -23.16
CA ALA A 320 -18.51 11.40 -21.97
C ALA A 320 -19.95 11.04 -22.37
N ASP A 321 -20.32 9.81 -22.11
CA ASP A 321 -21.68 9.31 -22.33
C ASP A 321 -22.65 9.93 -21.32
N THR A 322 -23.62 10.68 -21.82
CA THR A 322 -24.63 11.38 -21.03
C THR A 322 -25.99 10.68 -21.05
N SER A 323 -26.02 9.42 -21.45
CA SER A 323 -27.24 8.63 -21.38
C SER A 323 -27.68 8.36 -19.95
N GLY A 324 -28.97 8.09 -19.77
CA GLY A 324 -29.59 7.95 -18.45
C GLY A 324 -29.08 6.78 -17.60
N SER A 325 -28.22 5.91 -18.14
CA SER A 325 -27.62 4.78 -17.41
C SER A 325 -26.33 5.14 -16.65
N ILE A 326 -25.74 6.31 -16.88
CA ILE A 326 -24.52 6.75 -16.20
C ILE A 326 -24.83 7.92 -15.25
N SER A 327 -24.46 7.77 -13.98
CA SER A 327 -24.65 8.84 -13.00
C SER A 327 -23.68 10.02 -13.24
N GLU A 328 -24.17 11.25 -13.06
CA GLU A 328 -23.35 12.47 -13.16
C GLU A 328 -22.13 12.42 -12.23
N LYS A 329 -22.28 11.83 -11.03
CA LYS A 329 -21.20 11.70 -10.04
C LYS A 329 -20.06 10.81 -10.54
N MET A 330 -20.40 9.67 -11.17
CA MET A 330 -19.40 8.75 -11.73
C MET A 330 -18.66 9.40 -12.90
N LEU A 331 -19.39 10.08 -13.78
CA LEU A 331 -18.81 10.78 -14.92
C LEU A 331 -17.86 11.91 -14.47
N ALA A 332 -18.29 12.74 -13.51
CA ALA A 332 -17.47 13.81 -12.94
C ALA A 332 -16.18 13.27 -12.29
N GLN A 333 -16.29 12.15 -11.55
CA GLN A 333 -15.13 11.51 -10.91
C GLN A 333 -14.12 11.01 -11.94
N THR A 334 -14.58 10.27 -12.95
CA THR A 334 -13.71 9.72 -13.99
C THR A 334 -13.04 10.82 -14.82
N LEU A 335 -13.75 11.92 -15.09
CA LEU A 335 -13.16 13.09 -15.73
C LEU A 335 -12.11 13.80 -14.88
N ALA A 336 -12.32 13.89 -13.56
CA ALA A 336 -11.34 14.48 -12.64
C ALA A 336 -10.03 13.67 -12.63
N GLU A 337 -10.13 12.33 -12.61
CA GLU A 337 -8.97 11.44 -12.67
C GLU A 337 -8.20 11.59 -13.99
N ILE A 338 -8.89 11.53 -15.13
CA ILE A 338 -8.29 11.72 -16.46
C ILE A 338 -7.59 13.08 -16.55
N SER A 339 -8.28 14.14 -16.10
CA SER A 339 -7.72 15.49 -16.09
C SER A 339 -6.46 15.59 -15.21
N GLY A 340 -6.46 14.94 -14.04
CA GLY A 340 -5.29 14.85 -13.16
C GLY A 340 -4.11 14.14 -13.81
N ILE A 341 -4.35 12.98 -14.44
CA ILE A 341 -3.32 12.21 -15.17
C ILE A 341 -2.71 13.05 -16.29
N LEU A 342 -3.55 13.67 -17.12
CA LEU A 342 -3.11 14.47 -18.26
C LEU A 342 -2.33 15.72 -17.80
N LYS A 343 -2.76 16.37 -16.72
CA LYS A 343 -2.01 17.49 -16.11
C LYS A 343 -0.62 17.06 -15.63
N SER A 344 -0.50 15.86 -15.06
CA SER A 344 0.80 15.31 -14.62
C SER A 344 1.76 15.01 -15.78
N LEU A 345 1.22 14.75 -16.98
CA LEU A 345 1.97 14.52 -18.22
C LEU A 345 2.45 15.82 -18.90
N GLY A 346 2.25 16.98 -18.28
CA GLY A 346 2.69 18.26 -18.83
C GLY A 346 1.79 18.80 -19.94
N GLN A 347 0.57 18.24 -20.13
CA GLN A 347 -0.44 18.88 -20.97
C GLN A 347 -0.83 20.23 -20.40
N LYS A 348 -0.32 21.29 -21.05
CA LYS A 348 -0.81 22.66 -20.90
C LYS A 348 -1.94 22.98 -21.88
N GLU A 349 -2.17 22.10 -22.86
CA GLU A 349 -3.23 22.28 -23.85
C GLU A 349 -4.56 21.73 -23.35
N ARG A 350 -5.54 22.63 -23.38
CA ARG A 350 -6.99 22.45 -23.27
C ARG A 350 -7.50 21.10 -23.85
N ILE A 351 -8.00 20.24 -22.97
CA ILE A 351 -8.66 18.97 -23.31
C ILE A 351 -10.03 19.25 -23.94
N HIS A 352 -10.37 18.53 -25.01
CA HIS A 352 -11.71 18.60 -25.59
C HIS A 352 -12.61 17.59 -24.88
N VAL A 353 -13.65 18.06 -24.21
CA VAL A 353 -14.69 17.19 -23.63
C VAL A 353 -15.93 17.28 -24.49
N LEU A 354 -16.39 16.14 -24.99
CA LEU A 354 -17.60 15.98 -25.79
C LEU A 354 -18.63 15.22 -24.96
N ALA A 355 -19.79 15.81 -24.72
CA ALA A 355 -20.95 15.09 -24.22
C ALA A 355 -21.65 14.41 -25.41
N VAL A 356 -21.87 13.10 -25.33
CA VAL A 356 -22.36 12.29 -26.43
C VAL A 356 -23.60 11.50 -26.00
N ASP A 357 -24.71 11.71 -26.72
CA ASP A 357 -25.92 10.89 -26.67
C ASP A 357 -26.20 10.31 -28.08
N GLN A 358 -27.42 10.35 -28.63
CA GLN A 358 -27.68 10.23 -30.07
C GLN A 358 -26.92 11.26 -30.94
N THR A 359 -26.59 12.43 -30.39
CA THR A 359 -25.80 13.46 -31.05
C THR A 359 -24.74 14.03 -30.11
N VAL A 360 -23.83 14.86 -30.64
CA VAL A 360 -22.87 15.59 -29.82
C VAL A 360 -23.46 16.93 -29.42
N GLU A 361 -23.95 17.03 -28.19
CA GLU A 361 -24.62 18.26 -27.72
C GLU A 361 -23.63 19.33 -27.22
N PHE A 362 -22.47 18.94 -26.70
CA PHE A 362 -21.60 19.87 -25.97
C PHE A 362 -20.11 19.62 -26.26
N CYS A 363 -19.36 20.65 -26.63
CA CYS A 363 -17.90 20.60 -26.82
C CYS A 363 -17.20 21.77 -26.11
N HIS A 364 -16.51 21.51 -25.00
CA HIS A 364 -15.71 22.51 -24.31
C HIS A 364 -14.21 22.19 -24.32
N ARG A 365 -13.40 23.25 -24.35
CA ARG A 365 -11.98 23.20 -23.94
C ARG A 365 -11.94 23.40 -22.42
N VAL A 366 -11.95 22.32 -21.68
CA VAL A 366 -12.11 22.36 -20.21
C VAL A 366 -10.74 22.45 -19.52
N PHE A 367 -10.66 23.25 -18.46
CA PHE A 367 -9.53 23.30 -17.52
C PHE A 367 -9.90 22.82 -16.11
N ARG A 368 -11.19 22.68 -15.80
CA ARG A 368 -11.74 22.42 -14.47
C ARG A 368 -13.00 21.52 -14.56
N PRO A 369 -13.08 20.40 -13.80
CA PRO A 369 -14.21 19.47 -13.85
C PRO A 369 -15.57 20.12 -13.59
N GLU A 370 -15.62 21.21 -12.81
CA GLU A 370 -16.84 21.89 -12.38
C GLU A 370 -17.54 22.67 -13.51
N GLN A 371 -16.91 22.80 -14.68
CA GLN A 371 -17.47 23.51 -15.84
C GLN A 371 -18.38 22.65 -16.72
N ILE A 372 -18.62 21.41 -16.32
CA ILE A 372 -19.34 20.43 -17.12
C ILE A 372 -20.80 20.43 -16.66
N LYS A 373 -21.66 21.12 -17.43
CA LYS A 373 -23.11 20.96 -17.32
C LYS A 373 -23.54 19.95 -18.37
N LEU A 374 -24.01 18.80 -17.92
CA LEU A 374 -24.53 17.75 -18.80
C LEU A 374 -26.00 18.08 -19.07
N ALA A 375 -26.33 18.34 -20.33
CA ALA A 375 -27.68 18.20 -20.84
C ALA A 375 -27.65 16.93 -21.72
N GLY A 376 -28.64 16.05 -21.57
CA GLY A 376 -28.71 14.81 -22.34
C GLY A 376 -29.72 13.83 -21.78
N GLY A 377 -30.39 13.08 -22.66
CA GLY A 377 -31.45 12.13 -22.28
C GLY A 377 -32.03 11.27 -23.40
N GLY A 378 -31.48 11.29 -24.62
CA GLY A 378 -32.01 10.52 -25.75
C GLY A 378 -30.98 9.54 -26.34
N GLY A 379 -30.99 8.27 -25.93
CA GLY A 379 -30.15 7.20 -26.52
C GLY A 379 -28.63 7.48 -26.56
N THR A 380 -27.83 6.57 -27.13
CA THR A 380 -26.36 6.71 -27.15
C THR A 380 -25.76 6.19 -28.45
N ASP A 381 -25.01 7.01 -29.20
CA ASP A 381 -24.18 6.61 -30.35
C ASP A 381 -22.74 7.16 -30.24
N MET A 382 -21.82 6.33 -29.75
CA MET A 382 -20.40 6.69 -29.62
C MET A 382 -19.69 6.78 -30.97
N GLY A 383 -20.24 6.21 -32.05
CA GLY A 383 -19.74 6.40 -33.41
C GLY A 383 -19.82 7.87 -33.83
N VAL A 384 -20.95 8.53 -33.57
CA VAL A 384 -21.15 9.96 -33.84
C VAL A 384 -20.17 10.81 -33.03
N GLY A 385 -19.97 10.46 -31.76
CA GLY A 385 -19.00 11.13 -30.89
C GLY A 385 -17.56 11.04 -31.41
N LEU A 386 -17.11 9.85 -31.82
CA LEU A 386 -15.76 9.61 -32.35
C LEU A 386 -15.53 10.29 -33.71
N GLU A 387 -16.57 10.36 -34.54
CA GLU A 387 -16.51 11.10 -35.79
C GLU A 387 -16.38 12.62 -35.53
N ALA A 388 -17.18 13.16 -34.60
CA ALA A 388 -17.09 14.55 -34.21
C ALA A 388 -15.69 14.89 -33.65
N ALA A 389 -15.13 14.03 -32.79
CA ALA A 389 -13.77 14.18 -32.27
C ALA A 389 -12.72 14.21 -33.40
N SER A 390 -12.89 13.40 -34.44
CA SER A 390 -11.98 13.37 -35.60
C SER A 390 -11.98 14.65 -36.45
N ARG A 391 -13.04 15.47 -36.35
CA ARG A 391 -13.18 16.75 -37.07
C ARG A 391 -12.60 17.93 -36.30
N LEU A 392 -12.22 17.76 -35.04
CA LEU A 392 -11.62 18.81 -34.22
C LEU A 392 -10.24 19.26 -34.75
N LYS A 393 -9.89 20.53 -34.47
CA LYS A 393 -8.61 21.14 -34.85
C LYS A 393 -7.94 21.76 -33.60
N PRO A 394 -6.74 21.31 -33.19
CA PRO A 394 -5.95 20.21 -33.75
C PRO A 394 -6.69 18.86 -33.62
N ARG A 395 -6.37 17.92 -34.51
CA ARG A 395 -6.98 16.58 -34.48
C ARG A 395 -6.48 15.82 -33.23
N PRO A 396 -7.38 15.33 -32.37
CA PRO A 396 -7.00 14.49 -31.24
C PRO A 396 -6.30 13.22 -31.72
N GLN A 397 -5.20 12.88 -31.09
CA GLN A 397 -4.45 11.64 -31.32
C GLN A 397 -4.81 10.56 -30.30
N LEU A 398 -5.44 10.95 -29.19
CA LEU A 398 -5.99 10.05 -28.17
C LEU A 398 -7.45 10.44 -27.86
N GLY A 399 -8.35 9.49 -28.05
CA GLY A 399 -9.76 9.56 -27.64
C GLY A 399 -9.98 8.70 -26.40
N ILE A 400 -10.58 9.26 -25.34
CA ILE A 400 -10.96 8.51 -24.15
C ILE A 400 -12.48 8.50 -24.08
N VAL A 401 -13.11 7.34 -24.19
CA VAL A 401 -14.56 7.17 -24.15
C VAL A 401 -14.96 6.67 -22.76
N ILE A 402 -15.91 7.35 -22.12
CA ILE A 402 -16.48 6.98 -20.83
C ILE A 402 -17.93 6.55 -21.12
N THR A 403 -18.25 5.27 -20.95
CA THR A 403 -19.59 4.71 -21.27
C THR A 403 -19.86 3.43 -20.46
N ASP A 404 -21.12 3.02 -20.35
CA ASP A 404 -21.53 1.70 -19.85
C ASP A 404 -21.55 0.61 -20.95
N GLY A 405 -21.26 1.02 -22.20
CA GLY A 405 -21.17 0.15 -23.36
C GLY A 405 -22.49 -0.08 -24.09
N VAL A 406 -23.58 0.58 -23.73
CA VAL A 406 -24.89 0.45 -24.41
C VAL A 406 -24.96 1.42 -25.59
N THR A 407 -24.16 1.16 -26.60
CA THR A 407 -24.02 2.06 -27.75
C THR A 407 -23.51 1.32 -28.99
N PRO A 408 -23.96 1.68 -30.20
CA PRO A 408 -23.33 1.21 -31.43
C PRO A 408 -21.89 1.76 -31.50
N TRP A 409 -20.98 0.89 -31.92
CA TRP A 409 -19.58 1.21 -32.13
C TRP A 409 -19.27 1.24 -33.62
N PRO A 410 -18.31 2.07 -34.08
CA PRO A 410 -17.86 2.01 -35.46
C PRO A 410 -17.06 0.73 -35.71
N ASP A 411 -17.20 0.17 -36.92
CA ASP A 411 -16.50 -1.07 -37.34
C ASP A 411 -14.97 -0.91 -37.34
N ARG A 412 -14.47 0.32 -37.47
CA ARG A 412 -13.05 0.64 -37.58
C ARG A 412 -12.66 1.79 -36.65
N PRO A 413 -11.42 1.79 -36.12
CA PRO A 413 -10.93 2.89 -35.31
C PRO A 413 -10.84 4.18 -36.15
N PRO A 414 -11.09 5.35 -35.55
CA PRO A 414 -10.89 6.63 -36.23
C PRO A 414 -9.42 6.83 -36.64
N ARG A 415 -9.19 7.29 -37.88
CA ARG A 415 -7.82 7.38 -38.44
C ARG A 415 -6.89 8.23 -37.57
N GLY A 416 -5.71 7.72 -37.23
CA GLY A 416 -4.70 8.49 -36.49
C GLY A 416 -5.09 8.87 -35.06
N MET A 417 -6.12 8.23 -34.48
CA MET A 417 -6.53 8.39 -33.09
C MET A 417 -6.52 7.04 -32.39
N LYS A 418 -5.78 6.93 -31.29
CA LYS A 418 -5.87 5.79 -30.37
C LYS A 418 -7.08 5.97 -29.47
N VAL A 419 -7.79 4.89 -29.15
CA VAL A 419 -9.00 4.97 -28.33
C VAL A 419 -8.86 4.10 -27.09
N ILE A 420 -9.11 4.71 -25.93
CA ILE A 420 -9.25 4.04 -24.64
C ILE A 420 -10.73 4.11 -24.24
N VAL A 421 -11.33 2.98 -23.89
CA VAL A 421 -12.71 2.90 -23.40
C VAL A 421 -12.68 2.61 -21.91
N ALA A 422 -13.11 3.57 -21.11
CA ALA A 422 -13.38 3.43 -19.69
C ALA A 422 -14.83 2.93 -19.55
N LEU A 423 -14.98 1.63 -19.37
CA LEU A 423 -16.25 0.91 -19.43
C LEU A 423 -16.80 0.66 -18.02
N TYR A 424 -18.01 1.11 -17.74
CA TYR A 424 -18.72 0.71 -16.52
C TYR A 424 -19.40 -0.64 -16.71
N GLY A 425 -19.01 -1.62 -15.89
CA GLY A 425 -19.55 -2.99 -15.95
C GLY A 425 -18.82 -3.93 -16.92
N ASP A 426 -19.41 -5.10 -17.14
CA ASP A 426 -18.77 -6.25 -17.82
C ASP A 426 -19.17 -6.40 -19.30
N ARG A 427 -19.60 -5.32 -19.95
CA ARG A 427 -20.03 -5.38 -21.35
C ARG A 427 -18.84 -5.42 -22.32
N SER A 428 -19.13 -5.71 -23.59
CA SER A 428 -18.11 -5.76 -24.63
C SER A 428 -17.92 -4.40 -25.31
N ALA A 429 -16.67 -3.98 -25.46
CA ALA A 429 -16.25 -2.90 -26.34
C ALA A 429 -15.49 -3.48 -27.55
N PRO A 430 -15.35 -2.73 -28.66
CA PRO A 430 -14.73 -3.23 -29.88
C PRO A 430 -13.25 -3.60 -29.68
N ALA A 431 -12.81 -4.68 -30.34
CA ALA A 431 -11.47 -5.25 -30.18
C ALA A 431 -10.31 -4.32 -30.60
N TRP A 432 -10.59 -3.27 -31.37
CA TRP A 432 -9.60 -2.27 -31.77
C TRP A 432 -9.35 -1.20 -30.70
N ALA A 433 -10.16 -1.13 -29.65
CA ALA A 433 -10.01 -0.17 -28.55
C ALA A 433 -9.33 -0.83 -27.33
N ASN A 434 -8.61 -0.03 -26.54
CA ASN A 434 -8.08 -0.48 -25.25
C ASN A 434 -9.14 -0.30 -24.16
N VAL A 435 -9.61 -1.39 -23.57
CA VAL A 435 -10.76 -1.38 -22.64
C VAL A 435 -10.28 -1.47 -21.19
N ILE A 436 -10.84 -0.61 -20.34
CA ILE A 436 -10.56 -0.55 -18.91
C ILE A 436 -11.90 -0.62 -18.18
N HIS A 437 -12.08 -1.67 -17.39
CA HIS A 437 -13.30 -1.86 -16.62
C HIS A 437 -13.25 -1.00 -15.35
N ILE A 438 -14.25 -0.13 -15.19
CA ILE A 438 -14.48 0.63 -13.97
C ILE A 438 -15.42 -0.19 -13.09
N CYS A 439 -14.85 -0.84 -12.08
CA CYS A 439 -15.60 -1.49 -11.02
C CYS A 439 -15.91 -0.47 -9.91
N SER A 440 -17.19 -0.34 -9.55
CA SER A 440 -17.67 0.47 -8.43
C SER A 440 -17.33 -0.14 -7.06
#